data_AF-E6LJW8-F1
#
_entry.id   AF-E6LJW8-F1
#
_cell.length_a   1.000
_cell.length_b   1.000
_cell.length_c   1.000
_cell.angle_alpha   90.00
_cell.angle_beta   90.00
_cell.angle_gamma   90.00
#
_symmetry.space_group_name_H-M   'P 1'
#
loop_
_entity.id
_entity.type
_entity.pdbx_description
1 polymer ?
#
loop_
_entity_poly.entity_id
_entity_poly.type
_entity_poly.pdbx_seq_one_letter_code
_entity_poly.pdbx_strand_id
1 'polypeptide(L)'
;MHREAFIIFWKDKDSLIIDLAAYRSGQKLKALEEKFSNSIKDPAGFLTEVIYKYSLDLMQKIKTQPVYEEAFKILKTKKSDEMNQIEKLYGEFLKKLVIYWKENSAVKTADECGLANAFIGSFLLCTDYYLFDEKYFEDILKTYISAIATKYIKV
;
A
#
# COMPACT_ATOMS: atom_id res chain seq x y z
N MET A 1 -30.03 4.62 21.18
CA MET A 1 -29.70 5.69 20.21
C MET A 1 -28.27 5.56 19.65
N HIS A 2 -27.74 4.34 19.41
CA HIS A 2 -26.40 4.12 18.83
C HIS A 2 -26.40 3.35 17.50
N ARG A 3 -27.52 2.69 17.13
CA ARG A 3 -27.65 1.98 15.84
C ARG A 3 -27.97 2.91 14.67
N GLU A 4 -28.62 4.05 14.92
CA GLU A 4 -29.06 4.96 13.86
C GLU A 4 -27.89 5.72 13.22
N ALA A 5 -26.92 6.19 14.01
CA ALA A 5 -25.71 6.82 13.48
C ALA A 5 -24.85 5.85 12.63
N PHE A 6 -24.82 4.56 12.97
CA PHE A 6 -24.09 3.55 12.22
C PHE A 6 -24.63 3.41 10.79
N ILE A 7 -25.95 3.34 10.63
CA ILE A 7 -26.62 3.18 9.32
C ILE A 7 -26.60 4.48 8.51
N ILE A 8 -26.58 5.64 9.17
CA ILE A 8 -26.54 6.97 8.52
C ILE A 8 -25.19 7.21 7.82
N PHE A 9 -24.08 6.71 8.39
CA PHE A 9 -22.74 6.88 7.81
C PHE A 9 -22.24 5.67 7.02
N TRP A 10 -22.59 4.45 7.43
CA TRP A 10 -22.13 3.22 6.78
C TRP A 10 -23.29 2.31 6.43
N LYS A 11 -23.34 1.93 5.15
CA LYS A 11 -24.40 1.06 4.62
C LYS A 11 -24.35 -0.34 5.23
N ASP A 12 -23.15 -0.86 5.50
CA ASP A 12 -22.91 -2.16 6.11
C ASP A 12 -21.52 -2.25 6.78
N LYS A 13 -21.25 -3.38 7.46
CA LYS A 13 -19.98 -3.67 8.15
C LYS A 13 -18.77 -3.58 7.21
N ASP A 14 -18.93 -3.95 5.94
CA ASP A 14 -17.83 -3.97 4.98
C ASP A 14 -17.45 -2.55 4.57
N SER A 15 -18.44 -1.68 4.32
CA SER A 15 -18.19 -0.26 4.03
C SER A 15 -17.42 0.43 5.16
N LEU A 16 -17.76 0.14 6.42
CA LEU A 16 -17.00 0.64 7.57
C LEU A 16 -15.54 0.13 7.58
N ILE A 17 -15.33 -1.15 7.25
CA ILE A 17 -13.99 -1.75 7.21
C ILE A 17 -13.14 -1.09 6.13
N ILE A 18 -13.71 -0.84 4.94
CA ILE A 18 -12.99 -0.24 3.82
C ILE A 18 -12.65 1.23 4.12
N ASP A 19 -13.59 2.01 4.66
CA ASP A 19 -13.34 3.39 5.09
C ASP A 19 -12.23 3.49 6.14
N LEU A 20 -12.26 2.59 7.14
CA LEU A 20 -11.22 2.54 8.17
C LEU A 20 -9.84 2.19 7.58
N ALA A 21 -9.81 1.27 6.60
CA ALA A 21 -8.59 0.92 5.89
C ALA A 21 -8.05 2.09 5.06
N ALA A 22 -8.91 2.81 4.33
CA ALA A 22 -8.55 4.01 3.58
C ALA A 22 -8.03 5.12 4.50
N TYR A 23 -8.72 5.39 5.62
CA TYR A 23 -8.31 6.39 6.60
C TYR A 23 -6.93 6.10 7.19
N ARG A 24 -6.70 4.86 7.64
CA ARG A 24 -5.39 4.44 8.20
C ARG A 24 -4.28 4.47 7.15
N SER A 25 -4.58 4.10 5.90
CA SER A 25 -3.63 4.18 4.79
C SER A 25 -3.24 5.64 4.53
N GLY A 26 -4.22 6.54 4.47
CA GLY A 26 -3.98 7.98 4.30
C GLY A 26 -3.11 8.59 5.41
N GLN A 27 -3.31 8.20 6.67
CA GLN A 27 -2.45 8.65 7.78
C GLN A 27 -1.00 8.18 7.61
N LYS A 28 -0.80 6.90 7.26
CA LYS A 28 0.52 6.33 7.02
C LYS A 28 1.23 7.03 5.85
N LEU A 29 0.52 7.26 4.73
CA LEU A 29 1.08 7.93 3.56
C LEU A 29 1.47 9.38 3.85
N LYS A 30 0.64 10.15 4.59
CA LYS A 30 0.99 11.51 5.00
C LYS A 30 2.28 11.57 5.84
N ALA A 31 2.46 10.63 6.77
CA ALA A 31 3.68 10.56 7.57
C ALA A 31 4.93 10.18 6.74
N LEU A 32 4.75 9.54 5.59
CA LEU A 32 5.85 9.27 4.65
C LEU A 32 6.18 10.46 3.76
N GLU A 33 5.20 11.31 3.43
CA GLU A 33 5.42 12.54 2.66
C GLU A 33 6.46 13.43 3.35
N GLU A 34 6.45 13.49 4.68
CA GLU A 34 7.46 14.21 5.50
C GLU A 34 8.89 13.66 5.34
N LYS A 35 9.04 12.45 4.80
CA LYS A 35 10.33 11.74 4.65
C LYS A 35 10.81 11.67 3.21
N PHE A 36 10.18 12.41 2.29
CA PHE A 36 10.57 12.42 0.87
C PHE A 36 12.02 12.84 0.65
N SER A 37 12.58 13.73 1.46
CA SER A 37 14.00 14.11 1.35
C SER A 37 14.97 12.94 1.48
N ASN A 38 14.61 11.90 2.25
CA ASN A 38 15.42 10.69 2.41
C ASN A 38 15.51 9.84 1.15
N SER A 39 14.64 10.09 0.17
CA SER A 39 14.56 9.30 -1.06
C SER A 39 15.44 9.82 -2.19
N ILE A 40 16.02 11.03 -2.07
CA ILE A 40 16.74 11.69 -3.19
C ILE A 40 17.96 10.87 -3.63
N LYS A 41 18.71 10.28 -2.68
CA LYS A 41 19.94 9.53 -2.99
C LYS A 41 19.68 8.17 -3.62
N ASP A 42 18.55 7.54 -3.26
CA ASP A 42 18.17 6.22 -3.74
C ASP A 42 16.63 6.12 -3.83
N PRO A 43 16.01 6.66 -4.89
CA PRO A 43 14.56 6.66 -5.06
C PRO A 43 13.95 5.25 -5.07
N ALA A 44 14.61 4.32 -5.76
CA ALA A 44 14.14 2.94 -5.90
C ALA A 44 14.28 2.17 -4.57
N GLY A 45 15.43 2.30 -3.90
CA GLY A 45 15.63 1.67 -2.59
C GLY A 45 14.72 2.26 -1.52
N PHE A 46 14.49 3.57 -1.52
CA PHE A 46 13.53 4.22 -0.61
C PHE A 46 12.12 3.63 -0.80
N LEU A 47 11.61 3.62 -2.03
CA LEU A 47 10.27 3.11 -2.28
C LEU A 47 10.17 1.62 -1.95
N THR A 48 11.22 0.85 -2.24
CA THR A 48 11.30 -0.57 -1.89
C THR A 48 11.17 -0.79 -0.40
N GLU A 49 11.97 -0.09 0.40
CA GLU A 49 11.97 -0.20 1.86
C GLU A 49 10.65 0.25 2.48
N VAL A 50 10.04 1.31 1.94
CA VAL A 50 8.72 1.78 2.36
C VAL A 50 7.68 0.67 2.16
N ILE A 51 7.52 0.20 0.92
CA ILE A 51 6.49 -0.80 0.60
C ILE A 51 6.74 -2.09 1.39
N TYR A 52 7.98 -2.58 1.42
CA TYR A 52 8.34 -3.80 2.13
C TYR A 52 7.99 -3.75 3.62
N LYS A 53 8.33 -2.67 4.32
CA LYS A 53 8.00 -2.51 5.76
C LYS A 53 6.49 -2.47 6.00
N TYR A 54 5.74 -1.78 5.15
CA TYR A 54 4.28 -1.76 5.29
C TYR A 54 3.65 -3.11 5.01
N SER A 55 4.17 -3.84 4.02
CA SER A 55 3.71 -5.17 3.66
C SER A 55 4.01 -6.19 4.76
N LEU A 56 5.18 -6.13 5.41
CA LEU A 56 5.46 -6.99 6.57
C LEU A 56 4.60 -6.67 7.79
N ASP A 57 4.46 -5.38 8.15
CA ASP A 57 3.54 -4.95 9.22
C ASP A 57 2.12 -5.47 8.96
N LEU A 58 1.70 -5.41 7.69
CA LEU A 58 0.42 -5.92 7.26
C LEU A 58 0.31 -7.43 7.42
N MET A 59 1.26 -8.20 6.88
CA MET A 59 1.29 -9.66 7.00
C MET A 59 1.26 -10.10 8.47
N GLN A 60 2.05 -9.45 9.34
CA GLN A 60 2.07 -9.77 10.78
C GLN A 60 0.70 -9.52 11.43
N LYS A 61 0.00 -8.45 11.04
CA LYS A 61 -1.37 -8.19 11.52
C LYS A 61 -2.36 -9.23 11.03
N ILE A 62 -2.27 -9.65 9.77
CA ILE A 62 -3.11 -10.74 9.23
C ILE A 62 -2.83 -12.05 9.99
N LYS A 63 -1.56 -12.38 10.26
CA LYS A 63 -1.15 -13.57 11.01
C LYS A 63 -1.67 -13.60 12.45
N THR A 64 -1.71 -12.45 13.13
CA THR A 64 -1.91 -12.39 14.59
C THR A 64 -3.27 -11.87 15.02
N GLN A 65 -4.02 -11.22 14.13
CA GLN A 65 -5.25 -10.52 14.48
C GLN A 65 -6.40 -10.94 13.54
N PRO A 66 -7.35 -11.77 14.01
CA PRO A 66 -8.46 -12.27 13.18
C PRO A 66 -9.30 -11.17 12.50
N VAL A 67 -9.42 -10.01 13.14
CA VAL A 67 -10.12 -8.85 12.57
C VAL A 67 -9.47 -8.34 11.28
N TYR A 68 -8.14 -8.45 11.16
CA TYR A 68 -7.44 -8.12 9.91
C TYR A 68 -7.65 -9.23 8.88
N GLU A 69 -7.60 -10.50 9.26
CA GLU A 69 -7.88 -11.58 8.31
C GLU A 69 -9.29 -11.44 7.67
N GLU A 70 -10.32 -11.17 8.48
CA GLU A 70 -11.69 -10.92 8.01
C GLU A 70 -11.78 -9.68 7.11
N ALA A 71 -11.19 -8.56 7.54
CA ALA A 71 -11.20 -7.32 6.77
C ALA A 71 -10.55 -7.48 5.40
N PHE A 72 -9.49 -8.28 5.30
CA PHE A 72 -8.77 -8.46 4.04
C PHE A 72 -9.48 -9.43 3.10
N LYS A 73 -10.22 -10.44 3.61
CA LYS A 73 -11.12 -11.25 2.78
C LYS A 73 -12.20 -10.39 2.12
N ILE A 74 -12.71 -9.38 2.82
CA ILE A 74 -13.67 -8.40 2.29
C ILE A 74 -13.00 -7.55 1.20
N LEU A 75 -11.82 -6.98 1.48
CA LEU A 75 -11.08 -6.16 0.51
C LEU A 75 -10.73 -6.93 -0.78
N LYS A 76 -10.34 -8.20 -0.67
CA LYS A 76 -9.99 -9.05 -1.83
C LYS A 76 -11.19 -9.37 -2.73
N THR A 77 -12.40 -9.43 -2.16
CA THR A 77 -13.61 -9.88 -2.87
C THR A 77 -14.46 -8.72 -3.39
N LYS A 78 -14.37 -7.54 -2.78
CA LYS A 78 -15.10 -6.36 -3.27
C LYS A 78 -14.31 -5.61 -4.35
N LYS A 79 -14.94 -5.45 -5.51
CA LYS A 79 -14.56 -4.46 -6.53
C LYS A 79 -15.41 -3.19 -6.39
N SER A 80 -15.62 -2.71 -5.16
CA SER A 80 -16.50 -1.56 -4.88
C SER A 80 -15.79 -0.24 -5.19
N ASP A 81 -16.59 0.83 -5.32
CA ASP A 81 -16.08 2.21 -5.44
C ASP A 81 -15.14 2.62 -4.29
N GLU A 82 -15.21 1.95 -3.14
CA GLU A 82 -14.37 2.21 -1.98
C GLU A 82 -12.95 1.62 -2.16
N MET A 83 -12.78 0.50 -2.90
CA MET A 83 -11.45 0.04 -3.33
C MET A 83 -10.78 1.05 -4.27
N ASN A 84 -11.58 1.73 -5.11
CA ASN A 84 -11.07 2.83 -5.94
C ASN A 84 -10.52 3.99 -5.07
N GLN A 85 -11.01 4.16 -3.83
CA GLN A 85 -10.50 5.18 -2.90
C GLN A 85 -9.10 4.84 -2.40
N ILE A 86 -8.84 3.58 -2.04
CA ILE A 86 -7.51 3.13 -1.60
C ILE A 86 -6.51 3.22 -2.75
N GLU A 87 -6.90 2.80 -3.96
CA GLU A 87 -6.09 2.94 -5.16
C GLU A 87 -5.77 4.42 -5.46
N LYS A 88 -6.78 5.29 -5.35
CA LYS A 88 -6.60 6.74 -5.50
C LYS A 88 -5.60 7.32 -4.49
N LEU A 89 -5.66 6.88 -3.23
CA LEU A 89 -4.70 7.32 -2.20
C LEU A 89 -3.25 6.95 -2.56
N TYR A 90 -3.02 5.72 -2.99
CA TYR A 90 -1.68 5.29 -3.43
C TYR A 90 -1.22 6.02 -4.70
N GLY A 91 -2.13 6.25 -5.65
CA GLY A 91 -1.86 7.02 -6.87
C GLY A 91 -1.50 8.48 -6.58
N GLU A 92 -2.22 9.14 -5.67
CA GLU A 92 -1.93 10.52 -5.24
C GLU A 92 -0.58 10.61 -4.52
N PHE A 93 -0.27 9.64 -3.65
CA PHE A 93 1.03 9.56 -2.99
C PHE A 93 2.17 9.40 -4.00
N LEU A 94 2.06 8.45 -4.93
CA LEU A 94 3.06 8.21 -5.96
C LEU A 94 3.26 9.45 -6.84
N LYS A 95 2.17 10.12 -7.23
CA LYS A 95 2.23 11.36 -8.00
C LYS A 95 3.04 12.44 -7.27
N LYS A 96 2.77 12.67 -5.98
CA LYS A 96 3.53 13.65 -5.18
C LYS A 96 5.01 13.27 -5.06
N LEU A 97 5.30 12.00 -4.81
CA LEU A 97 6.67 11.50 -4.69
C LEU A 97 7.45 11.65 -6.00
N VAL A 98 6.83 11.32 -7.13
CA VAL A 98 7.46 11.45 -8.45
C VAL A 98 7.66 12.91 -8.83
N ILE A 99 6.71 13.80 -8.53
CA ILE A 99 6.90 15.24 -8.71
C ILE A 99 8.10 15.72 -7.89
N TYR A 100 8.15 15.35 -6.60
CA TYR A 100 9.26 15.70 -5.72
C TYR A 100 10.61 15.21 -6.27
N TRP A 101 10.69 13.98 -6.75
CA TRP A 101 11.92 13.46 -7.37
C TRP A 101 12.33 14.23 -8.64
N LYS A 102 11.38 14.57 -9.51
CA LYS A 102 11.64 15.34 -10.73
C LYS A 102 12.15 16.76 -10.39
N GLU A 103 11.51 17.44 -9.44
CA GLU A 103 11.91 18.78 -8.98
C GLU A 103 13.31 18.79 -8.36
N ASN A 104 13.71 17.70 -7.69
CA ASN A 104 15.03 17.56 -7.08
C ASN A 104 16.06 16.86 -7.99
N SER A 105 15.74 16.65 -9.27
CA SER A 105 16.61 15.95 -10.23
C SER A 105 17.10 14.57 -9.74
N ALA A 106 16.32 13.91 -8.89
CA ALA A 106 16.62 12.58 -8.35
C ALA A 106 16.31 11.46 -9.37
N VAL A 107 15.41 11.73 -10.32
CA VAL A 107 15.02 10.80 -11.39
C VAL A 107 14.84 11.55 -12.71
N LYS A 108 15.17 10.92 -13.84
CA LYS A 108 14.80 11.39 -15.18
C LYS A 108 13.33 11.12 -15.47
N THR A 109 12.88 9.90 -15.19
CA THR A 109 11.49 9.48 -15.40
C THR A 109 11.10 8.46 -14.34
N ALA A 110 9.84 8.51 -13.91
CA ALA A 110 9.23 7.46 -13.11
C ALA A 110 7.81 7.24 -13.66
N ASP A 111 7.41 5.98 -13.81
CA ASP A 111 6.06 5.58 -14.27
C ASP A 111 5.20 5.29 -13.05
N GLU A 112 4.31 6.23 -12.71
CA GLU A 112 3.44 6.13 -11.54
C GLU A 112 2.51 4.91 -11.61
N CYS A 113 1.99 4.58 -12.80
CA CYS A 113 1.11 3.43 -13.01
C CYS A 113 1.88 2.11 -12.85
N GLY A 114 3.10 2.05 -13.38
CA GLY A 114 4.01 0.92 -13.16
C GLY A 114 4.33 0.72 -11.67
N LEU A 115 4.63 1.81 -10.96
CA LEU A 115 4.93 1.78 -9.53
C LEU A 115 3.73 1.40 -8.65
N ALA A 116 2.50 1.74 -9.05
CA ALA A 116 1.30 1.32 -8.33
C ALA A 116 1.19 -0.22 -8.21
N ASN A 117 1.74 -0.96 -9.19
CA ASN A 117 1.74 -2.42 -9.14
C ASN A 117 2.58 -2.97 -7.98
N ALA A 118 3.61 -2.25 -7.50
CA ALA A 118 4.35 -2.68 -6.33
C ALA A 118 3.46 -2.75 -5.07
N PHE A 119 2.50 -1.83 -4.92
CA PHE A 119 1.53 -1.88 -3.81
C PHE A 119 0.52 -3.01 -3.99
N ILE A 120 -0.05 -3.14 -5.20
CA ILE A 120 -1.06 -4.16 -5.52
C ILE A 120 -0.51 -5.57 -5.33
N GLY A 121 0.63 -5.87 -5.96
CA GLY A 121 1.22 -7.21 -5.86
C GLY A 121 1.69 -7.54 -4.45
N SER A 122 2.26 -6.57 -3.72
CA SER A 122 2.67 -6.79 -2.33
C SER A 122 1.47 -7.06 -1.41
N PHE A 123 0.35 -6.38 -1.63
CA PHE A 123 -0.90 -6.65 -0.93
C PHE A 123 -1.36 -8.09 -1.19
N LEU A 124 -1.41 -8.52 -2.47
CA LEU A 124 -1.83 -9.87 -2.84
C LEU A 124 -0.93 -10.95 -2.23
N LEU A 125 0.39 -10.77 -2.33
CA LEU A 125 1.39 -11.67 -1.72
C LEU A 125 1.18 -11.79 -0.21
N CYS A 126 0.94 -10.67 0.48
CA CYS A 126 0.72 -10.68 1.93
C CYS A 126 -0.63 -11.30 2.34
N THR A 127 -1.69 -11.15 1.53
CA THR A 127 -2.98 -11.79 1.84
C THR A 127 -2.96 -13.30 1.67
N ASP A 128 -2.14 -13.80 0.75
CA ASP A 128 -2.01 -15.24 0.48
C ASP A 128 -0.65 -15.78 0.93
N TYR A 129 -0.05 -15.18 1.96
CA TYR A 129 1.29 -15.52 2.44
C TYR A 129 1.44 -17.01 2.80
N TYR A 130 0.35 -17.65 3.24
CA TYR A 130 0.31 -19.06 3.65
C TYR A 130 0.50 -20.04 2.48
N LEU A 131 0.43 -19.56 1.23
CA LEU A 131 0.75 -20.35 0.04
C LEU A 131 2.26 -20.46 -0.21
N PHE A 132 3.07 -19.62 0.46
CA PHE A 132 4.52 -19.61 0.35
C PHE A 132 5.15 -20.28 1.56
N ASP A 133 6.33 -20.88 1.36
CA ASP A 133 7.18 -21.29 2.47
C ASP A 133 7.71 -20.04 3.19
N GLU A 134 7.47 -19.99 4.50
CA GLU A 134 7.78 -18.85 5.37
C GLU A 134 9.26 -18.45 5.30
N LYS A 135 10.16 -19.42 5.10
CA LYS A 135 11.60 -19.15 5.00
C LYS A 135 11.95 -18.24 3.83
N TYR A 136 11.17 -18.28 2.74
CA TYR A 136 11.47 -17.56 1.51
C TYR A 136 10.55 -16.36 1.26
N PHE A 137 9.46 -16.24 2.02
CA PHE A 137 8.42 -15.25 1.73
C PHE A 137 8.95 -13.80 1.74
N GLU A 138 9.73 -13.42 2.75
CA GLU A 138 10.25 -12.05 2.85
C GLU A 138 11.18 -11.69 1.69
N ASP A 139 12.05 -12.63 1.29
CA ASP A 139 12.95 -12.46 0.15
C ASP A 139 12.17 -12.35 -1.18
N ILE A 140 11.14 -13.18 -1.37
CA ILE A 140 10.24 -13.11 -2.52
C ILE A 140 9.53 -11.76 -2.58
N LEU A 141 8.97 -11.31 -1.45
CA LEU A 141 8.29 -10.03 -1.34
C LEU A 141 9.24 -8.87 -1.67
N LYS A 142 10.43 -8.86 -1.06
CA LYS A 142 11.42 -7.79 -1.29
C LYS A 142 11.91 -7.77 -2.74
N THR A 143 12.14 -8.95 -3.32
CA THR A 143 12.56 -9.11 -4.73
C THR A 143 11.50 -8.59 -5.68
N TYR A 144 10.23 -8.93 -5.44
CA TYR A 144 9.11 -8.43 -6.23
C TYR A 144 9.07 -6.90 -6.21
N ILE A 145 9.09 -6.30 -5.01
CA ILE A 145 9.01 -4.85 -4.84
C ILE A 145 10.20 -4.17 -5.51
N SER A 146 11.42 -4.63 -5.24
CA SER A 146 12.62 -4.01 -5.79
C SER A 146 12.66 -4.09 -7.30
N ALA A 147 12.25 -5.22 -7.88
CA ALA A 147 12.21 -5.40 -9.34
C ALA A 147 11.25 -4.39 -10.00
N ILE A 148 10.07 -4.16 -9.41
CA ILE A 148 9.12 -3.16 -9.91
C ILE A 148 9.69 -1.75 -9.74
N ALA A 149 10.19 -1.39 -8.56
CA ALA A 149 10.75 -0.07 -8.29
C ALA A 149 11.89 0.26 -9.26
N THR A 150 12.86 -0.63 -9.44
CA THR A 150 13.99 -0.45 -10.36
C THR A 150 13.55 -0.40 -11.82
N LYS A 151 12.54 -1.17 -12.23
CA LYS A 151 12.06 -1.18 -13.61
C LYS A 151 11.39 0.13 -14.02
N TYR A 152 10.61 0.71 -13.11
CA TYR A 152 9.75 1.86 -13.40
C TYR A 152 10.34 3.20 -12.92
N ILE A 153 11.50 3.21 -12.27
CA ILE A 153 12.25 4.41 -11.92
C ILE A 153 13.54 4.44 -12.75
N LYS A 154 13.74 5.54 -13.49
CA LYS A 154 14.99 5.80 -14.22
C LYS A 154 15.68 7.02 -13.63
N VAL A 155 16.87 6.80 -13.07
CA VAL A 155 17.78 7.83 -12.54
C VAL A 155 18.63 8.44 -13.66
#